data_AF-A0AA37XDK9-F1
#
_entry.id   AF-A0AA37XDK9-F1
#
_cell.length_a   1.000
_cell.length_b   1.000
_cell.length_c   1.000
_cell.angle_alpha   90.00
_cell.angle_beta   90.00
_cell.angle_gamma   90.00
#
_symmetry.space_group_name_H-M   'P 1'
#
loop_
_entity.id
_entity.type
_entity.pdbx_description
1 polymer ?
#
loop_
_entity_poly.entity_id
_entity_poly.type
_entity_poly.pdbx_seq_one_letter_code
_entity_poly.pdbx_strand_id
1 'polypeptide(L)'
;MSQAPFTFELVEERKVPGSEAWTLHNENGDMLGKIERRRIGRGHTIFWMAYGVHPDDGRMIPLELSADREERVRKVLEFRADPKRFRHHFGWG
;
A
#
# COMPACT_ATOMS: atom_id res chain seq x y z
N MET A 1 18.24 -18.91 -9.15
CA MET A 1 18.10 -18.01 -7.99
C MET A 1 16.64 -18.05 -7.57
N SER A 2 16.32 -18.80 -6.52
CA SER A 2 14.93 -18.94 -6.04
C SER A 2 14.49 -17.63 -5.39
N GLN A 3 13.64 -16.89 -6.08
CA GLN A 3 12.76 -15.92 -5.45
C GLN A 3 11.74 -16.76 -4.69
N ALA A 4 11.85 -16.82 -3.36
CA ALA A 4 10.84 -17.48 -2.54
C ALA A 4 9.47 -16.88 -2.91
N PRO A 5 8.41 -17.70 -3.09
CA PRO A 5 7.08 -17.15 -3.23
C PRO A 5 6.77 -16.47 -1.90
N PHE A 6 6.70 -15.13 -1.90
CA PHE A 6 6.16 -14.38 -0.77
C PHE A 6 4.66 -14.66 -0.73
N THR A 7 4.29 -15.79 -0.15
CA THR A 7 2.91 -16.15 0.14
C THR A 7 2.48 -15.35 1.37
N PHE A 8 2.16 -14.06 1.17
CA PHE A 8 1.17 -13.42 2.02
C PHE A 8 -0.17 -14.02 1.61
N GLU A 9 -0.47 -15.19 2.17
CA GLU A 9 -1.72 -15.89 1.94
C GLU A 9 -2.86 -15.00 2.45
N LEU A 10 -3.74 -14.65 1.52
CA LEU A 10 -4.97 -13.88 1.71
C LEU A 10 -4.78 -12.44 2.24
N VAL A 11 -4.78 -11.49 1.30
CA VAL A 11 -5.08 -10.10 1.60
C VAL A 11 -6.57 -9.87 1.37
N GLU A 12 -7.32 -9.60 2.44
CA GLU A 12 -8.70 -9.14 2.29
C GLU A 12 -8.70 -7.65 1.98
N GLU A 13 -9.26 -7.29 0.83
CA GLU A 13 -9.43 -5.90 0.42
C GLU A 13 -10.82 -5.40 0.80
N ARG A 14 -10.90 -4.44 1.72
CA ARG A 14 -12.18 -3.86 2.15
C ARG A 14 -12.34 -2.46 1.58
N LYS A 15 -13.40 -2.24 0.80
CA LYS A 15 -13.76 -0.91 0.30
C LYS A 15 -14.19 -0.04 1.48
N VAL A 16 -13.58 1.13 1.64
CA VAL A 16 -13.98 2.08 2.68
C VAL A 16 -15.22 2.84 2.18
N PRO A 17 -16.39 2.73 2.86
CA PRO A 17 -17.63 3.36 2.41
C PRO A 17 -17.48 4.88 2.25
N GLY A 18 -18.05 5.43 1.18
CA GLY A 18 -18.01 6.88 0.90
C GLY A 18 -16.63 7.42 0.49
N SER A 19 -15.64 6.56 0.24
CA SER A 19 -14.30 6.98 -0.15
C SER A 19 -13.81 6.28 -1.41
N GLU A 20 -12.76 6.82 -2.02
CA GLU A 20 -12.01 6.18 -3.10
C GLU A 20 -10.85 5.32 -2.55
N ALA A 21 -10.99 4.74 -1.36
CA ALA A 21 -9.95 3.94 -0.71
C ALA A 21 -10.38 2.50 -0.42
N TRP A 22 -9.37 1.63 -0.26
CA TRP A 22 -9.46 0.24 0.14
C TRP A 22 -8.44 -0.02 1.25
N THR A 23 -8.82 -0.74 2.30
CA THR A 23 -7.89 -1.22 3.32
C THR A 23 -7.50 -2.66 3.02
N LEU A 24 -6.24 -2.98 3.31
CA LEU A 24 -5.67 -4.30 3.14
C LEU A 24 -5.54 -4.95 4.51
N HIS A 25 -6.08 -6.16 4.68
CA HIS A 25 -6.05 -6.90 5.93
C HIS A 25 -5.40 -8.26 5.76
N ASN A 26 -4.71 -8.76 6.79
CA ASN A 26 -4.27 -10.15 6.86
C ASN A 26 -5.42 -11.09 7.28
N GLU A 27 -5.15 -12.39 7.31
CA GLU A 27 -6.08 -13.42 7.78
C GLU A 27 -6.59 -13.22 9.22
N ASN A 28 -5.80 -12.55 10.08
CA ASN A 28 -6.18 -12.23 11.46
C ASN A 28 -7.06 -10.97 11.57
N GLY A 29 -7.29 -10.28 10.44
CA GLY A 29 -8.05 -9.03 10.38
C GLY A 29 -7.22 -7.77 10.64
N ASP A 30 -5.92 -7.88 10.91
CA ASP A 30 -5.03 -6.74 11.14
C ASP A 30 -4.88 -5.92 9.86
N MET A 31 -4.98 -4.61 9.98
CA MET A 31 -4.76 -3.69 8.86
C MET A 31 -3.27 -3.63 8.50
N LEU A 32 -2.95 -4.06 7.29
CA LEU A 32 -1.60 -4.00 6.72
C LEU A 32 -1.31 -2.66 6.05
N GLY A 33 -2.35 -2.02 5.52
CA GLY A 33 -2.21 -0.77 4.79
C GLY A 33 -3.49 -0.31 4.11
N LYS A 34 -3.35 0.73 3.30
CA LYS A 34 -4.44 1.37 2.58
C LYS A 34 -3.99 1.70 1.16
N ILE A 35 -4.88 1.50 0.19
CA ILE A 35 -4.72 2.01 -1.16
C ILE A 35 -5.80 3.05 -1.41
N GLU A 36 -5.41 4.21 -1.91
CA GLU A 36 -6.31 5.31 -2.19
C GLU A 36 -6.18 5.73 -3.65
N ARG A 37 -7.30 5.77 -4.38
CA ARG A 37 -7.34 6.33 -5.73
C ARG A 37 -7.27 7.85 -5.62
N ARG A 38 -6.33 8.43 -6.36
CA ARG A 38 -6.13 9.88 -6.49
C ARG A 38 -6.30 10.28 -7.95
N ARG A 39 -6.92 11.44 -8.16
CA ARG A 39 -6.92 12.13 -9.46
C ARG A 39 -5.91 13.27 -9.36
N ILE A 40 -4.94 13.33 -10.26
CA ILE A 40 -3.91 14.37 -10.26
C ILE A 40 -4.10 15.27 -11.48
N GLY A 41 -4.03 16.59 -11.28
CA GLY A 41 -4.18 17.60 -12.33
C GLY A 41 -5.62 17.84 -12.78
N ARG A 42 -5.80 18.38 -13.99
CA ARG A 42 -7.13 18.67 -14.61
C ARG A 42 -7.92 17.43 -15.06
N GLY A 43 -7.71 16.29 -14.41
CA GLY A 43 -8.85 15.40 -14.14
C GLY A 43 -9.09 14.19 -15.03
N HIS A 44 -8.08 13.58 -15.64
CA HIS A 44 -8.30 12.31 -16.38
C HIS A 44 -7.40 11.15 -15.97
N THR A 45 -6.22 11.41 -15.38
CA THR A 45 -5.31 10.33 -15.00
C THR A 45 -5.58 9.87 -13.58
N ILE A 46 -5.84 8.56 -13.44
CA ILE A 46 -6.03 7.88 -12.16
C ILE A 46 -4.67 7.40 -11.67
N PHE A 47 -4.37 7.74 -10.43
CA PHE A 47 -3.24 7.19 -9.71
C PHE A 47 -3.73 6.50 -8.43
N TRP A 48 -2.90 5.63 -7.90
CA TRP A 48 -3.11 4.84 -6.70
C TRP A 48 -1.99 5.16 -5.72
N MET A 49 -2.36 5.69 -4.57
CA MET A 49 -1.45 5.98 -3.47
C MET A 49 -1.48 4.81 -2.49
N ALA A 50 -0.32 4.22 -2.23
CA ALA A 50 -0.17 3.18 -1.21
C ALA A 50 0.29 3.78 0.12
N TYR A 51 -0.31 3.29 1.21
CA TYR A 51 0.12 3.54 2.57
C TYR A 51 0.33 2.19 3.26
N GLY A 52 1.49 1.98 3.88
CA GLY A 52 1.77 0.83 4.72
C GLY A 52 1.60 1.17 6.20
N VAL A 53 1.10 0.25 7.01
CA VAL A 53 1.09 0.39 8.48
C VAL A 53 2.42 -0.11 9.03
N HIS A 54 3.17 0.78 9.66
CA HIS A 54 4.49 0.45 10.21
C HIS A 54 4.33 -0.55 11.38
N PRO A 55 5.08 -1.67 11.38
CA PRO A 55 4.91 -2.74 12.39
C PRO A 55 5.18 -2.29 13.81
N ASP A 56 6.14 -1.39 14.01
CA ASP A 56 6.64 -1.09 15.37
C ASP A 56 5.81 -0.01 16.08
N ASP A 57 5.20 0.92 15.33
CA ASP A 57 4.52 2.10 15.90
C ASP A 57 3.10 2.33 15.35
N GLY A 58 2.64 1.47 14.44
CA GLY A 58 1.30 1.52 13.86
C GLY A 58 1.04 2.72 12.95
N ARG A 59 2.05 3.55 12.64
CA ARG A 59 1.86 4.74 11.80
C ARG A 59 1.62 4.36 10.35
N MET A 60 0.73 5.10 9.68
CA MET A 60 0.58 4.99 8.23
C MET A 60 1.70 5.75 7.53
N ILE A 61 2.53 5.01 6.79
CA ILE A 61 3.65 5.54 6.01
C ILE A 61 3.25 5.59 4.53
N PRO A 62 3.30 6.75 3.87
CA PRO A 62 3.12 6.82 2.42
C PRO A 62 4.30 6.12 1.73
N LEU A 63 4.01 5.23 0.79
CA LEU A 63 5.05 4.50 0.07
C LEU A 63 5.37 5.22 -1.24
N GLU A 64 4.53 5.04 -2.25
CA GLU A 64 4.72 5.65 -3.56
C GLU A 64 3.40 5.63 -4.34
N LEU A 65 3.27 6.57 -5.27
CA LEU A 65 2.15 6.70 -6.18
C LEU A 65 2.42 5.93 -7.49
N SER A 66 1.45 5.18 -8.01
CA SER A 66 1.54 4.53 -9.34
C SER A 66 0.19 4.54 -10.05
N ALA A 67 0.18 4.39 -11.37
CA ALA A 67 -1.05 4.15 -12.13
C ALA A 67 -1.56 2.70 -11.99
N ASP A 68 -0.72 1.79 -11.50
CA ASP A 68 -1.04 0.37 -11.30
C ASP A 68 -1.44 0.10 -9.84
N ARG A 69 -2.69 -0.31 -9.63
CA ARG A 69 -3.24 -0.64 -8.31
C ARG A 69 -2.63 -1.90 -7.71
N GLU A 70 -2.41 -2.95 -8.50
CA GLU A 70 -1.86 -4.22 -8.00
C GLU A 70 -0.42 -4.05 -7.55
N GLU A 71 0.35 -3.28 -8.31
CA GLU A 71 1.71 -2.90 -7.92
C GLU A 71 1.71 -2.19 -6.55
N ARG A 72 0.70 -1.35 -6.27
CA ARG A 72 0.54 -0.70 -4.97
C ARG A 72 0.19 -1.67 -3.85
N VAL A 73 -0.63 -2.69 -4.09
CA VAL A 73 -0.87 -3.78 -3.13
C VAL A 73 0.45 -4.47 -2.79
N ARG A 74 1.22 -4.87 -3.82
CA ARG A 74 2.53 -5.52 -3.64
C ARG A 74 3.48 -4.65 -2.81
N LYS A 75 3.51 -3.33 -3.04
CA LYS A 75 4.33 -2.39 -2.26
C LYS A 75 3.97 -2.35 -0.78
N VAL A 76 2.69 -2.41 -0.42
CA VAL A 76 2.27 -2.50 0.99
C VAL A 76 2.80 -3.79 1.63
N LEU A 77 2.76 -4.91 0.90
CA LEU A 77 3.27 -6.19 1.40
C LEU A 77 4.80 -6.19 1.52
N GLU A 78 5.51 -5.64 0.55
CA GLU A 78 6.96 -5.43 0.62
C GLU A 78 7.34 -4.55 1.81
N PHE A 79 6.60 -3.47 2.06
CA PHE A 79 6.81 -2.59 3.21
C PHE A 79 6.60 -3.32 4.53
N ARG A 80 5.59 -4.18 4.62
CA ARG A 80 5.36 -4.97 5.83
C ARG A 80 6.51 -5.95 6.09
N ALA A 81 7.04 -6.57 5.04
CA ALA A 81 8.14 -7.53 5.13
C ALA A 81 9.47 -6.86 5.53
N ASP A 82 9.75 -5.69 4.98
CA ASP A 82 10.95 -4.92 5.29
C ASP A 82 10.67 -3.40 5.30
N PRO A 83 10.14 -2.87 6.42
CA PRO A 83 9.85 -1.44 6.53
C PRO A 83 11.11 -0.57 6.44
N LYS A 84 12.28 -1.14 6.78
CA LYS A 84 13.56 -0.42 6.78
C LYS A 84 14.01 -0.08 5.36
N ARG A 85 13.63 -0.90 4.37
CA ARG A 85 13.89 -0.63 2.95
C ARG A 85 13.16 0.60 2.41
N PHE A 86 12.10 1.03 3.08
CA PHE A 86 11.30 2.21 2.69
C PHE A 86 11.64 3.44 3.54
N ARG A 87 12.75 3.40 4.29
CA ARG A 87 13.31 4.59 4.94
C ARG A 87 13.72 5.58 3.85
N HIS A 88 12.86 6.58 3.65
CA HIS A 88 13.08 7.79 2.86
C HIS A 88 13.15 7.62 1.34
N HIS A 89 12.00 7.84 0.70
CA HIS A 89 11.95 8.50 -0.60
C HIS A 89 10.91 9.64 -0.57
N PHE A 90 11.02 10.55 0.42
CA PHE A 90 10.38 11.87 0.33
C PHE A 90 11.20 12.76 -0.62
N GLY A 91 11.21 12.39 -1.89
CA GLY A 91 11.59 13.27 -2.99
C GLY A 91 10.38 14.09 -3.42
N TRP A 92 9.97 15.05 -2.59
CA TRP A 92 9.36 16.27 -3.12
C TRP A 92 10.49 17.30 -3.20
N GLY A 93 11.17 17.30 -4.35
CA GLY A 93 12.01 18.41 -4.81
C GLY A 93 11.26 19.16 -5.89
#